data_AF-A0A2V5MT82-F1
#
_entry.id   AF-A0A2V5MT82-F1
#
_cell.length_a   1.000
_cell.length_b   1.000
_cell.length_c   1.000
_cell.angle_alpha   90.00
_cell.angle_beta   90.00
_cell.angle_gamma   90.00
#
_symmetry.space_group_name_H-M   'P 1'
#
loop_
_entity.id
_entity.type
_entity.pdbx_description
1 polymer ?
#
loop_
_entity_poly.entity_id
_entity_poly.type
_entity_poly.pdbx_seq_one_letter_code
_entity_poly.pdbx_strand_id
1 'polypeptide(L)'
;LGLNHREKKLDPFVRKQKQNLLQLRDAVVDSMAGVAQGTLRSRAEGSEASAFGMHQADAGSDAYDRDFALSLLSQEQDALYEIDEALKRIELGTYGKCEMSGKPIPRARLEAIPFARFTVECQSQLEKQSKATRMRPSVTSLFGLTEEEGGESEEEEATAPEVKE
;
A
#
# COMPACT_ATOMS: atom_id res chain seq x y z
N LEU A 1 -4.49 32.07 -20.83
CA LEU A 1 -3.70 32.93 -19.90
C LEU A 1 -3.95 32.65 -18.40
N GLY A 2 -4.75 31.64 -18.01
CA GLY A 2 -5.22 31.49 -16.61
C GLY A 2 -4.43 30.56 -15.66
N LEU A 3 -3.58 29.66 -16.16
CA LEU A 3 -2.91 28.65 -15.31
C LEU A 3 -1.84 29.28 -14.39
N ASN A 4 -1.04 30.20 -14.94
CA ASN A 4 0.08 30.83 -14.21
C ASN A 4 -0.34 31.78 -13.09
N HIS A 5 -1.60 32.27 -13.08
CA HIS A 5 -2.10 33.12 -12.00
C HIS A 5 -2.63 32.30 -10.81
N ARG A 6 -3.06 31.06 -11.06
CA ARG A 6 -3.56 30.13 -10.03
C ARG A 6 -2.41 29.57 -9.18
N GLU A 7 -1.27 29.27 -9.80
CA GLU A 7 -0.05 28.86 -9.10
C GLU A 7 0.54 29.96 -8.21
N LYS A 8 0.44 31.23 -8.62
CA LYS A 8 0.91 32.37 -7.83
C LYS A 8 0.08 32.62 -6.56
N LYS A 9 -1.15 32.11 -6.48
CA LYS A 9 -2.04 32.19 -5.30
C LYS A 9 -1.92 30.99 -4.34
N LEU A 10 -1.06 30.01 -4.63
CA LEU A 10 -0.89 28.85 -3.75
C LEU A 10 -0.19 29.26 -2.45
N ASP A 11 -0.70 28.73 -1.33
CA ASP A 11 -0.11 28.89 -0.01
C ASP A 11 1.38 28.42 -0.01
N PRO A 12 2.28 29.09 0.72
CA PRO A 12 3.70 28.72 0.76
C PRO A 12 3.94 27.25 1.14
N PHE A 13 3.13 26.70 2.04
CA PHE A 13 3.20 25.29 2.42
C PHE A 13 2.85 24.39 1.24
N VAL A 14 1.74 24.68 0.55
CA VAL A 14 1.28 23.87 -0.59
C VAL A 14 2.28 23.92 -1.74
N ARG A 15 2.97 25.06 -1.96
CA ARG A 15 4.04 25.16 -2.94
C ARG A 15 5.22 24.24 -2.62
N LYS A 16 5.65 24.21 -1.34
CA LYS A 16 6.71 23.30 -0.88
C LYS A 16 6.29 21.84 -1.05
N GLN A 17 5.05 21.52 -0.69
CA GLN A 17 4.51 20.16 -0.85
C GLN A 17 4.40 19.73 -2.31
N LYS A 18 4.01 20.64 -3.22
CA LYS A 18 4.03 20.38 -4.67
C LYS A 18 5.43 20.00 -5.14
N GLN A 19 6.45 20.75 -4.72
CA GLN A 19 7.84 20.46 -5.10
C GLN A 19 8.29 19.09 -4.54
N ASN A 20 7.96 18.79 -3.28
CA ASN A 20 8.22 17.48 -2.70
C ASN A 20 7.54 16.36 -3.51
N LEU A 21 6.26 16.49 -3.85
CA LEU A 21 5.54 15.49 -4.64
C LEU A 21 6.14 15.27 -6.03
N LEU A 22 6.61 16.34 -6.68
CA LEU A 22 7.31 16.21 -7.97
C LEU A 22 8.63 15.42 -7.82
N GLN A 23 9.41 15.71 -6.78
CA GLN A 23 10.64 14.97 -6.49
C GLN A 23 10.36 13.50 -6.17
N LEU A 24 9.31 13.21 -5.38
CA LEU A 24 8.90 11.85 -5.09
C LEU A 24 8.46 11.11 -6.36
N ARG A 25 7.68 11.76 -7.23
CA ARG A 25 7.23 11.18 -8.50
C ARG A 25 8.43 10.78 -9.35
N ASP A 26 9.37 11.70 -9.53
CA ASP A 26 10.55 11.46 -10.36
C ASP A 26 11.40 10.32 -9.77
N ALA A 27 11.59 10.29 -8.44
CA ALA A 27 12.29 9.21 -7.76
C ALA A 27 11.60 7.84 -7.90
N VAL A 28 10.27 7.78 -7.82
CA VAL A 28 9.51 6.53 -8.02
C VAL A 28 9.63 6.05 -9.46
N VAL A 29 9.54 6.96 -10.44
CA VAL A 29 9.71 6.62 -11.86
C VAL A 29 11.11 6.08 -12.14
N ASP A 30 12.15 6.71 -11.56
CA ASP A 30 13.53 6.25 -11.69
C ASP A 30 13.73 4.87 -11.04
N SER A 31 13.10 4.62 -9.88
CA SER A 31 13.13 3.32 -9.20
C SER A 31 12.49 2.23 -10.05
N MET A 32 11.28 2.48 -10.58
CA MET A 32 10.58 1.55 -11.47
C MET A 32 11.39 1.22 -12.72
N ALA A 33 12.02 2.23 -13.32
CA ALA A 33 12.90 2.02 -14.48
C ALA A 33 14.11 1.15 -14.12
N GLY A 34 14.71 1.36 -12.94
CA GLY A 34 15.81 0.55 -12.42
C GLY A 34 15.42 -0.92 -12.25
N VAL A 35 14.30 -1.19 -11.59
CA VAL A 35 13.79 -2.56 -11.37
C VAL A 35 13.48 -3.24 -12.70
N ALA A 36 12.79 -2.56 -13.61
CA ALA A 36 12.45 -3.11 -14.93
C ALA A 36 13.70 -3.47 -15.74
N GLN A 37 14.72 -2.62 -15.75
CA GLN A 37 15.99 -2.90 -16.44
C GLN A 37 16.74 -4.07 -15.79
N GLY A 38 16.73 -4.19 -14.46
CA GLY A 38 17.30 -5.31 -13.73
C GLY A 38 16.69 -6.64 -14.15
N THR A 39 15.36 -6.74 -14.13
CA THR A 39 14.63 -7.97 -14.53
C THR A 39 14.87 -8.33 -16.00
N LEU A 40 14.96 -7.35 -16.90
CA LEU A 40 15.25 -7.61 -18.33
C LEU A 40 16.68 -8.11 -18.56
N ARG A 41 17.66 -7.62 -17.81
CA ARG A 41 19.07 -8.07 -17.91
C ARG A 41 19.25 -9.50 -17.41
N SER A 42 18.65 -9.85 -16.27
CA SER A 42 18.68 -11.24 -15.76
C SER A 42 18.15 -12.23 -16.79
N ARG A 43 17.15 -11.83 -17.60
CA ARG A 43 16.64 -12.65 -18.71
C ARG A 43 17.63 -12.79 -19.87
N ALA A 44 18.37 -11.73 -20.22
CA ALA A 44 19.33 -11.75 -21.33
C ALA A 44 20.53 -12.66 -21.02
N GLU A 45 21.07 -12.56 -19.80
CA GLU A 45 22.20 -13.39 -19.35
C GLU A 45 21.84 -14.89 -19.28
N GLY A 46 20.58 -15.21 -18.96
CA GLY A 46 20.06 -16.59 -19.01
C GLY A 46 19.87 -17.15 -20.43
N SER A 47 19.87 -16.33 -21.48
CA SER A 47 19.63 -16.76 -22.87
C SER A 47 20.88 -17.25 -23.61
N GLU A 48 22.07 -16.84 -23.19
CA GLU A 48 23.34 -17.20 -23.84
C GLU A 48 24.14 -18.26 -23.05
N ALA A 49 23.87 -18.40 -21.74
CA ALA A 49 24.41 -19.48 -20.90
C ALA A 49 23.54 -20.77 -20.86
N SER A 50 22.30 -20.72 -21.37
CA SER A 50 21.32 -21.82 -21.29
C SER A 50 21.61 -23.05 -22.15
N ALA A 51 22.69 -23.04 -22.95
CA ALA A 51 23.13 -24.25 -23.67
C ALA A 51 23.74 -25.31 -22.73
N PHE A 52 24.12 -24.94 -21.50
CA PHE A 52 24.68 -25.86 -20.51
C PHE A 52 24.03 -25.67 -19.12
N GLY A 53 22.92 -26.36 -18.89
CA GLY A 53 22.48 -26.78 -17.55
C GLY A 53 21.94 -25.69 -16.62
N MET A 54 20.66 -25.33 -16.77
CA MET A 54 19.92 -24.70 -15.67
C MET A 54 19.82 -25.70 -14.51
N HIS A 55 20.44 -25.40 -13.36
CA HIS A 55 20.25 -26.21 -12.16
C HIS A 55 18.84 -25.95 -11.61
N GLN A 56 18.15 -26.99 -11.10
CA GLN A 56 16.78 -26.81 -10.56
C GLN A 56 16.72 -25.77 -9.43
N ALA A 57 17.81 -25.56 -8.69
CA ALA A 57 17.89 -24.51 -7.68
C ALA A 57 17.88 -23.10 -8.29
N ASP A 58 18.63 -22.88 -9.38
CA ASP A 58 18.73 -21.57 -10.05
C ASP A 58 17.38 -21.15 -10.64
N ALA A 59 16.63 -22.09 -11.20
CA ALA A 59 15.28 -21.85 -11.72
C ALA A 59 14.29 -21.40 -10.62
N GLY A 60 14.46 -21.86 -9.38
CA GLY A 60 13.65 -21.44 -8.24
C GLY A 60 13.99 -20.02 -7.78
N SER A 61 15.29 -19.70 -7.70
CA SER A 61 15.77 -18.36 -7.37
C SER A 61 15.32 -17.31 -8.39
N ASP A 62 15.49 -17.58 -9.68
CA ASP A 62 15.06 -16.68 -10.76
C ASP A 62 13.55 -16.41 -10.73
N ALA A 63 12.76 -17.43 -10.39
CA ALA A 63 11.32 -17.28 -10.25
C ALA A 63 10.94 -16.38 -9.07
N TYR A 64 11.59 -16.57 -7.92
CA TYR A 64 11.39 -15.75 -6.73
C TYR A 64 11.77 -14.29 -6.99
N ASP A 65 12.94 -14.04 -7.57
CA ASP A 65 13.44 -12.70 -7.84
C ASP A 65 12.52 -11.94 -8.81
N ARG A 66 11.97 -12.64 -9.81
CA ARG A 66 10.98 -12.07 -10.73
C ARG A 66 9.69 -11.72 -10.01
N ASP A 67 9.14 -12.64 -9.20
CA ASP A 67 7.88 -12.40 -8.49
C ASP A 67 8.03 -11.26 -7.47
N PHE A 68 9.19 -11.18 -6.81
CA PHE A 68 9.55 -10.06 -5.95
C PHE A 68 9.62 -8.74 -6.72
N ALA A 69 10.29 -8.71 -7.88
CA ALA A 69 10.38 -7.52 -8.72
C ALA A 69 9.00 -7.04 -9.20
N LEU A 70 8.12 -7.97 -9.59
CA LEU A 70 6.74 -7.64 -9.99
C LEU A 70 5.92 -7.07 -8.82
N SER A 71 6.05 -7.65 -7.63
CA SER A 71 5.39 -7.14 -6.41
C SER A 71 5.87 -5.73 -6.05
N LEU A 72 7.18 -5.47 -6.18
CA LEU A 72 7.76 -4.15 -5.96
C LEU A 72 7.24 -3.13 -6.98
N LEU A 73 7.24 -3.47 -8.27
CA LEU A 73 6.71 -2.61 -9.33
C LEU A 73 5.22 -2.29 -9.14
N SER A 74 4.44 -3.25 -8.67
CA SER A 74 3.03 -3.03 -8.33
C SER A 74 2.86 -2.00 -7.21
N GLN A 75 3.67 -2.10 -6.15
CA GLN A 75 3.63 -1.16 -5.02
C GLN A 75 4.09 0.25 -5.45
N GLU A 76 5.12 0.34 -6.29
CA GLU A 76 5.59 1.61 -6.83
C GLU A 76 4.56 2.27 -7.75
N GLN A 77 3.85 1.48 -8.56
CA GLN A 77 2.75 1.97 -9.40
C GLN A 77 1.61 2.54 -8.55
N ASP A 78 1.23 1.86 -7.47
CA ASP A 78 0.23 2.36 -6.52
C ASP A 78 0.69 3.67 -5.87
N ALA A 79 1.96 3.74 -5.45
CA ALA A 79 2.53 4.96 -4.88
C ALA A 79 2.55 6.12 -5.90
N LEU A 80 2.92 5.84 -7.15
CA LEU A 80 2.93 6.82 -8.23
C LEU A 80 1.52 7.38 -8.48
N TYR A 81 0.52 6.50 -8.52
CA TYR A 81 -0.88 6.91 -8.66
C TYR A 81 -1.32 7.86 -7.53
N GLU A 82 -0.98 7.52 -6.28
CA GLU A 82 -1.29 8.34 -5.11
C GLU A 82 -0.61 9.72 -5.14
N ILE A 83 0.63 9.78 -5.64
CA ILE A 83 1.38 11.03 -5.85
C ILE A 83 0.71 11.89 -6.93
N ASP A 84 0.33 11.30 -8.06
CA ASP A 84 -0.35 12.02 -9.15
C ASP A 84 -1.71 12.54 -8.72
N GLU A 85 -2.49 11.75 -7.96
CA GLU A 85 -3.74 12.20 -7.36
C GLU A 85 -3.51 13.36 -6.37
N ALA A 86 -2.42 13.35 -5.60
CA ALA A 86 -2.05 14.46 -4.74
C ALA A 86 -1.73 15.74 -5.52
N LEU A 87 -0.99 15.62 -6.63
CA LEU A 87 -0.69 16.74 -7.52
C LEU A 87 -1.98 17.33 -8.14
N LYS A 88 -2.90 16.47 -8.61
CA LYS A 88 -4.22 16.92 -9.10
C LYS A 88 -5.02 17.66 -8.02
N ARG A 89 -5.02 17.17 -6.77
CA ARG A 89 -5.67 17.85 -5.63
C ARG A 89 -5.07 19.23 -5.37
N ILE A 90 -3.77 19.43 -5.61
CA ILE A 90 -3.14 20.76 -5.51
C ILE A 90 -3.64 21.69 -6.61
N GLU A 91 -3.76 21.21 -7.85
CA GLU A 91 -4.27 22.00 -8.97
C GLU A 91 -5.74 22.40 -8.79
N LEU A 92 -6.55 21.50 -8.23
CA LEU A 92 -7.94 21.73 -7.90
C LEU A 92 -8.12 22.62 -6.66
N GLY A 93 -7.10 22.73 -5.80
CA GLY A 93 -7.14 23.47 -4.54
C GLY A 93 -7.83 22.74 -3.38
N THR A 94 -7.94 21.41 -3.48
CA THR A 94 -8.53 20.53 -2.45
C THR A 94 -7.48 19.79 -1.61
N TYR A 95 -6.20 20.02 -1.87
CA TYR A 95 -5.08 19.42 -1.13
C TYR A 95 -5.18 19.68 0.38
N GLY A 96 -4.88 18.64 1.18
CA GLY A 96 -4.95 18.68 2.63
C GLY A 96 -6.37 18.52 3.21
N LYS A 97 -7.36 18.13 2.41
CA LYS A 97 -8.68 17.69 2.89
C LYS A 97 -8.84 16.19 2.74
N CYS A 98 -9.42 15.54 3.75
CA CYS A 98 -9.71 14.12 3.74
C CYS A 98 -10.81 13.80 2.73
N GLU A 99 -10.59 12.87 1.81
CA GLU A 99 -11.59 12.50 0.80
C GLU A 99 -12.81 11.80 1.40
N MET A 100 -12.66 11.11 2.54
CA MET A 100 -13.75 10.35 3.17
C MET A 100 -14.61 11.20 4.11
N SER A 101 -14.01 12.15 4.85
CA SER A 101 -14.72 12.94 5.86
C SER A 101 -14.79 14.44 5.57
N GLY A 102 -14.07 14.93 4.55
CA GLY A 102 -13.96 16.36 4.25
C GLY A 102 -13.14 17.18 5.26
N LYS A 103 -12.71 16.57 6.38
CA LYS A 103 -11.95 17.23 7.45
C LYS A 103 -10.52 17.58 7.00
N PRO A 104 -9.90 18.63 7.56
CA PRO A 104 -8.51 18.96 7.25
C PRO A 104 -7.56 17.85 7.74
N ILE A 105 -6.59 17.50 6.90
CA ILE A 105 -5.51 16.57 7.25
C ILE A 105 -4.45 17.35 8.05
N PRO A 106 -3.97 16.84 9.19
CA PRO A 106 -2.93 17.51 9.98
C PRO A 106 -1.67 17.81 9.16
N ARG A 107 -1.10 19.00 9.32
CA ARG A 107 0.13 19.40 8.59
C ARG A 107 1.30 18.45 8.83
N ALA A 108 1.53 18.05 10.08
CA ALA A 108 2.58 17.10 10.44
C ALA A 108 2.48 15.78 9.65
N ARG A 109 1.26 15.33 9.33
CA ARG A 109 1.04 14.14 8.50
C ARG A 109 1.37 14.38 7.03
N LEU A 110 1.05 15.55 6.49
CA LEU A 110 1.41 15.93 5.12
C LEU A 110 2.93 16.15 4.98
N GLU A 111 3.60 16.62 6.03
CA GLU A 111 5.06 16.74 6.06
C GLU A 111 5.75 15.38 6.04
N ALA A 112 5.20 14.39 6.77
CA ALA A 112 5.71 13.02 6.75
C ALA A 112 5.32 12.24 5.49
N ILE A 113 4.06 12.37 5.04
CA ILE A 113 3.47 11.64 3.91
C ILE A 113 2.73 12.65 3.01
N PRO A 114 3.42 13.22 2.01
CA PRO A 114 2.87 14.34 1.22
C PRO A 114 1.69 13.94 0.33
N PHE A 115 1.56 12.67 -0.04
CA PHE A 115 0.47 12.16 -0.88
C PHE A 115 -0.76 11.69 -0.10
N ALA A 116 -0.77 11.78 1.24
CA ALA A 116 -1.86 11.28 2.08
C ALA A 116 -3.26 11.77 1.63
N ARG A 117 -4.20 10.84 1.42
CA ARG A 117 -5.60 11.10 1.04
C ARG A 117 -6.56 11.23 2.21
N PHE A 118 -6.25 10.55 3.31
CA PHE A 118 -7.13 10.43 4.47
C PHE A 118 -6.46 10.91 5.76
N THR A 119 -7.29 11.32 6.72
CA THR A 119 -6.88 11.48 8.13
C THR A 119 -6.54 10.13 8.74
N VAL A 120 -5.82 10.13 9.86
CA VAL A 120 -5.45 8.90 10.60
C VAL A 120 -6.69 8.08 10.97
N GLU A 121 -7.71 8.75 11.51
CA GLU A 121 -9.00 8.12 11.86
C GLU A 121 -9.66 7.43 10.67
N CYS A 122 -9.73 8.11 9.53
CA CYS A 122 -10.37 7.57 8.33
C CYS A 122 -9.54 6.44 7.72
N GLN A 123 -8.20 6.55 7.73
CA GLN A 123 -7.31 5.48 7.28
C GLN A 123 -7.48 4.23 8.16
N SER A 124 -7.51 4.39 9.49
CA SER A 124 -7.68 3.26 10.42
C SER A 124 -9.01 2.53 10.19
N GLN A 125 -10.08 3.26 9.86
CA GLN A 125 -11.37 2.65 9.52
C GLN A 125 -11.29 1.83 8.22
N LEU A 126 -10.65 2.34 7.17
CA LEU A 126 -10.44 1.62 5.91
C LEU A 126 -9.59 0.37 6.10
N GLU A 127 -8.53 0.44 6.91
CA GLU A 127 -7.67 -0.70 7.22
C GLU A 127 -8.41 -1.79 8.02
N LYS A 128 -9.28 -1.41 8.96
CA LYS A 128 -10.14 -2.36 9.68
C LYS A 128 -11.13 -3.05 8.75
N GLN A 129 -11.77 -2.30 7.85
CA GLN A 129 -12.71 -2.86 6.88
C GLN A 129 -12.02 -3.78 5.89
N SER A 130 -10.86 -3.37 5.34
CA SER A 130 -10.10 -4.20 4.40
C SER A 130 -9.58 -5.47 5.06
N LYS A 131 -9.14 -5.40 6.33
CA LYS A 131 -8.75 -6.58 7.11
C LYS A 131 -9.95 -7.51 7.35
N ALA A 132 -11.12 -6.98 7.69
CA ALA A 132 -12.33 -7.77 7.87
C ALA A 132 -12.75 -8.49 6.57
N THR A 133 -12.68 -7.82 5.42
CA THR A 133 -12.95 -8.43 4.10
C THR A 133 -11.91 -9.49 3.73
N ARG A 134 -10.63 -9.27 4.03
CA ARG A 134 -9.57 -10.29 3.85
C ARG A 134 -9.74 -11.49 4.78
N MET A 135 -10.54 -11.35 5.85
CA MET A 135 -10.61 -12.32 6.92
C MET A 135 -11.80 -13.29 6.82
N ARG A 136 -12.69 -13.25 5.81
CA ARG A 136 -13.65 -14.36 5.51
C ARG A 136 -14.48 -14.19 4.22
N PRO A 137 -14.93 -15.28 3.55
CA PRO A 137 -15.59 -16.42 4.21
C PRO A 137 -14.69 -17.65 4.41
N SER A 138 -14.91 -18.34 5.53
CA SER A 138 -14.59 -19.76 5.63
C SER A 138 -15.33 -20.41 4.49
N VAL A 139 -14.61 -21.17 3.65
CA VAL A 139 -15.26 -22.03 2.68
C VAL A 139 -16.14 -22.98 3.50
N THR A 140 -17.44 -22.69 3.58
CA THR A 140 -18.42 -23.74 3.81
C THR A 140 -18.16 -24.71 2.67
N SER A 141 -17.57 -25.85 3.02
CA SER A 141 -17.03 -26.85 2.10
C SER A 141 -17.96 -27.04 0.91
N LEU A 142 -17.41 -26.96 -0.30
CA LEU A 142 -18.09 -27.32 -1.54
C LEU A 142 -18.62 -28.77 -1.53
N PHE A 143 -18.25 -29.57 -0.52
CA PHE A 143 -18.74 -30.93 -0.28
C PHE A 143 -19.70 -31.09 0.91
N GLY A 144 -20.18 -30.01 1.54
CA GLY A 144 -21.33 -30.08 2.45
C GLY A 144 -21.23 -31.14 3.57
N LEU A 145 -20.03 -31.37 4.12
CA LEU A 145 -19.85 -32.17 5.33
C LEU A 145 -19.65 -31.20 6.50
N THR A 146 -20.75 -30.70 7.05
CA THR A 146 -20.76 -30.27 8.45
C THR A 146 -20.89 -31.53 9.27
N GLU A 147 -19.79 -32.00 9.85
CA GLU A 147 -19.84 -32.92 10.97
C GLU A 147 -20.48 -32.15 12.12
N GLU A 148 -21.71 -32.53 12.46
CA GLU A 148 -22.30 -32.17 13.74
C GLU A 148 -21.58 -32.99 14.81
N GLU A 149 -20.52 -32.47 15.42
CA GLU A 149 -20.08 -32.96 16.74
C GLU A 149 -19.45 -31.84 17.57
N GLY A 150 -19.97 -31.71 18.81
CA GLY A 150 -19.14 -31.32 19.96
C GLY A 150 -19.00 -29.82 20.23
N GLY A 151 -20.09 -29.17 20.63
CA GLY A 151 -19.96 -27.99 21.48
C GLY A 151 -19.52 -28.42 22.88
N GLU A 152 -18.28 -28.14 23.24
CA GLU A 152 -17.81 -28.15 24.62
C GLU A 152 -17.31 -26.75 24.94
N SER A 153 -18.18 -25.97 25.57
CA SER A 153 -17.83 -24.73 26.25
C SER A 153 -16.98 -25.07 27.47
N GLU A 154 -15.71 -24.70 27.45
CA GLU A 154 -14.87 -24.73 28.66
C GLU A 154 -15.37 -23.65 29.63
N GLU A 155 -15.95 -24.11 30.73
CA GLU A 155 -16.29 -23.32 31.91
C GLU A 155 -14.99 -22.98 32.66
N GLU A 156 -14.56 -21.70 32.61
CA GLU A 156 -13.59 -21.20 33.58
C GLU A 156 -14.30 -20.87 34.90
N GLU A 157 -14.36 -21.86 35.79
CA GLU A 157 -14.63 -21.68 37.21
C GLU A 157 -13.35 -21.17 37.91
N ALA A 158 -13.20 -19.84 37.97
CA ALA A 158 -12.19 -19.21 38.81
C ALA A 158 -12.79 -18.94 40.22
N THR A 159 -12.17 -19.56 41.20
CA THR A 159 -12.56 -19.68 42.60
C THR A 159 -12.46 -18.35 43.38
N ALA A 160 -13.47 -18.10 44.22
CA ALA A 160 -13.42 -17.19 45.38
C ALA A 160 -12.53 -17.81 46.49
N PRO A 161 -12.04 -17.11 47.57
CA PRO A 161 -12.89 -16.26 48.43
C PRO A 161 -12.21 -15.07 49.20
N GLU A 162 -13.08 -14.20 49.76
CA GLU A 162 -13.02 -13.59 51.13
C GLU A 162 -11.90 -12.56 51.49
N VAL A 163 -12.05 -11.50 52.33
CA VAL A 163 -13.05 -10.98 53.31
C VAL A 163 -12.70 -9.49 53.63
N LYS A 164 -13.68 -8.64 54.01
CA LYS A 164 -13.77 -7.87 55.29
C LYS A 164 -14.54 -6.54 55.16
N GLU A 165 -15.66 -6.46 55.88
CA GLU A 165 -15.87 -5.43 56.91
C GLU A 165 -15.69 -6.09 58.29
#